data_AF-A0A7W6DQX2-F1
#
_entry.id   AF-A0A7W6DQX2-F1
#
_cell.length_a   1.000
_cell.length_b   1.000
_cell.length_c   1.000
_cell.angle_alpha   90.00
_cell.angle_beta   90.00
_cell.angle_gamma   90.00
#
_symmetry.space_group_name_H-M   'P 1'
#
loop_
_entity.id
_entity.type
_entity.pdbx_description
1 polymer ?
#
loop_
_entity_poly.entity_id
_entity_poly.type
_entity_poly.pdbx_seq_one_letter_code
_entity_poly.pdbx_strand_id
1 'polypeptide(L)'
;MLLERTISQLDIGPVHPGRATEMGRMGYLQWLGALPGHSGYAAEAQRALAMAQIFADGSPAVAVFCALLRQSLDTPLQPMTLAPPPRVRRGGARTRRLMS
;
A
#
# COMPACT_ATOMS: atom_id res chain seq x y z
N MET A 1 -14.37 7.34 -6.73
CA MET A 1 -13.51 7.65 -5.57
C MET A 1 -13.58 6.46 -4.59
N LEU A 2 -12.62 5.53 -4.59
CA LEU A 2 -12.71 4.40 -3.65
C LEU A 2 -12.48 4.85 -2.19
N LEU A 3 -11.59 5.81 -1.97
CA LEU A 3 -11.30 6.36 -0.64
C LEU A 3 -12.53 6.86 0.10
N GLU A 4 -13.41 7.62 -0.56
CA GLU A 4 -14.67 8.10 0.04
C GLU A 4 -15.57 6.95 0.46
N ARG A 5 -15.69 5.93 -0.40
CA ARG A 5 -16.46 4.71 -0.10
C ARG A 5 -15.85 3.94 1.08
N THR A 6 -14.53 3.81 1.13
CA THR A 6 -13.82 3.17 2.26
C THR A 6 -14.10 3.92 3.55
N ILE A 7 -14.02 5.25 3.55
CA ILE A 7 -14.32 6.06 4.73
C ILE A 7 -15.78 5.87 5.16
N SER A 8 -16.74 5.97 4.23
CA SER A 8 -18.17 5.75 4.55
C SER A 8 -18.47 4.33 5.09
N GLN A 9 -17.70 3.31 4.68
CA GLN A 9 -17.85 1.94 5.20
C GLN A 9 -17.24 1.76 6.59
N LEU A 10 -16.25 2.57 6.95
CA LEU A 10 -15.63 2.57 8.27
C LEU A 10 -16.36 3.48 9.25
N ASP A 11 -17.02 4.52 8.78
CA ASP A 11 -17.78 5.48 9.60
C ASP A 11 -19.16 4.96 10.01
N ILE A 12 -19.18 3.87 10.78
CA ILE A 12 -20.41 3.23 11.29
C ILE A 12 -20.66 3.53 12.77
N GLY A 13 -19.95 4.52 13.33
CA GLY A 13 -20.02 4.88 14.74
C GLY A 13 -19.31 3.89 15.69
N PRO A 14 -19.67 3.90 16.98
CA PRO A 14 -19.02 3.08 17.99
C PRO A 14 -19.22 1.59 17.76
N VAL A 15 -18.11 0.85 17.71
CA VAL A 15 -18.10 -0.62 17.64
C VAL A 15 -17.08 -1.19 18.63
N HIS A 16 -17.21 -2.47 18.95
CA HIS A 16 -16.26 -3.16 19.83
C HIS A 16 -14.81 -3.01 19.30
N PRO A 17 -13.79 -2.77 20.16
CA PRO A 17 -12.42 -2.46 19.72
C PRO A 17 -11.78 -3.51 18.81
N GLY A 18 -12.03 -4.80 19.07
CA GLY A 18 -11.56 -5.88 18.20
C GLY A 18 -12.16 -5.79 16.79
N ARG A 19 -13.44 -5.42 16.69
CA ARG A 19 -14.13 -5.24 15.41
C ARG A 19 -13.67 -3.99 14.68
N ALA A 20 -13.46 -2.88 15.41
CA ALA A 20 -12.86 -1.66 14.87
C ALA A 20 -11.49 -1.94 14.23
N THR A 21 -10.69 -2.77 14.90
CA THR A 21 -9.35 -3.16 14.42
C THR A 21 -9.43 -3.95 13.11
N GLU A 22 -10.29 -4.97 13.06
CA GLU A 22 -10.52 -5.78 11.87
C GLU A 22 -11.00 -4.93 10.68
N MET A 23 -12.00 -4.07 10.92
CA MET A 23 -12.55 -3.18 9.91
C MET A 23 -11.52 -2.18 9.38
N GLY A 24 -10.79 -1.49 10.26
CA GLY A 24 -9.77 -0.53 9.85
C GLY A 24 -8.66 -1.17 9.02
N ARG A 25 -8.23 -2.40 9.36
CA ARG A 25 -7.27 -3.19 8.57
C ARG A 25 -7.82 -3.59 7.20
N MET A 26 -9.06 -4.07 7.15
CA MET A 26 -9.70 -4.41 5.87
C MET A 26 -9.86 -3.18 4.97
N GLY A 27 -10.29 -2.05 5.53
CA GLY A 27 -10.39 -0.78 4.80
C GLY A 27 -9.05 -0.32 4.25
N TYR A 28 -7.98 -0.46 5.04
CA TYR A 28 -6.61 -0.18 4.59
C TYR A 28 -6.19 -1.05 3.40
N LEU A 29 -6.40 -2.37 3.47
CA LEU A 29 -6.04 -3.28 2.37
C LEU A 29 -6.88 -3.04 1.11
N GLN A 30 -8.17 -2.75 1.25
CA GLN A 30 -9.05 -2.43 0.12
C GLN A 30 -8.65 -1.13 -0.57
N TRP A 31 -8.36 -0.09 0.23
CA TRP A 31 -7.87 1.18 -0.29
C TRP A 31 -6.53 1.00 -1.01
N LEU A 32 -5.58 0.30 -0.39
CA LEU A 32 -4.26 0.02 -0.96
C LEU A 32 -4.36 -0.75 -2.28
N GLY A 33 -5.20 -1.79 -2.32
CA GLY A 33 -5.39 -2.64 -3.50
C GLY A 33 -6.03 -1.94 -4.70
N ALA A 34 -6.57 -0.73 -4.52
CA ALA A 34 -7.21 0.02 -5.57
C ALA A 34 -6.50 1.33 -5.93
N LEU A 35 -5.32 1.57 -5.34
CA LEU A 35 -4.49 2.68 -5.75
C LEU A 35 -4.08 2.50 -7.23
N PRO A 36 -4.11 3.57 -8.04
CA PRO A 36 -3.57 3.52 -9.40
C PRO A 36 -2.09 3.13 -9.36
N GLY A 37 -1.66 2.19 -10.21
CA GLY A 37 -0.27 1.68 -10.19
C GLY A 37 0.81 2.74 -10.49
N HIS A 38 0.42 3.91 -10.99
CA HIS A 38 1.30 5.06 -11.25
C HIS A 38 1.21 6.16 -10.18
N SER A 39 0.44 5.95 -9.11
CA SER A 39 0.27 6.94 -8.03
C SER A 39 1.40 6.83 -7.01
N GLY A 40 1.83 7.98 -6.51
CA GLY A 40 2.81 8.04 -5.43
C GLY A 40 2.15 7.62 -4.12
N TYR A 41 2.53 6.45 -3.58
CA TYR A 41 1.92 5.91 -2.36
C TYR A 41 1.85 6.93 -1.22
N ALA A 42 2.95 7.65 -0.96
CA ALA A 42 3.01 8.64 0.11
C ALA A 42 2.00 9.77 -0.08
N ALA A 43 1.83 10.27 -1.30
CA ALA A 43 0.87 11.32 -1.61
C ALA A 43 -0.58 10.83 -1.43
N GLU A 44 -0.87 9.61 -1.88
CA GLU A 44 -2.19 9.00 -1.68
C GLU A 44 -2.48 8.73 -0.20
N ALA A 45 -1.49 8.26 0.57
CA ALA A 45 -1.63 8.01 2.00
C ALA A 45 -1.87 9.31 2.78
N GLN A 46 -1.16 10.39 2.43
CA GLN A 46 -1.39 11.73 3.02
C GLN A 46 -2.78 12.26 2.69
N ARG A 47 -3.24 12.11 1.43
CA ARG A 47 -4.59 12.48 1.01
C ARG A 47 -5.64 11.68 1.78
N ALA A 48 -5.45 10.37 1.89
CA ALA A 48 -6.35 9.49 2.63
C ALA A 48 -6.43 9.87 4.11
N LEU A 49 -5.29 10.17 4.74
CA LEU A 49 -5.24 10.60 6.14
C LEU A 49 -5.96 11.93 6.34
N ALA A 50 -5.71 12.92 5.48
CA ALA A 50 -6.35 14.23 5.55
C ALA A 50 -7.89 14.15 5.41
N MET A 51 -8.38 13.24 4.56
CA MET A 51 -9.83 13.03 4.39
C MET A 51 -10.45 12.25 5.55
N ALA A 52 -9.76 11.24 6.08
CA ALA A 52 -10.31 10.34 7.09
C ALA A 52 -10.24 10.91 8.52
N GLN A 53 -9.28 11.80 8.81
CA GLN A 53 -9.03 12.26 10.19
C GLN A 53 -10.24 12.90 10.87
N ILE A 54 -11.11 13.58 10.12
CA ILE A 54 -12.28 14.28 10.67
C ILE A 54 -13.33 13.32 11.24
N PHE A 55 -13.30 12.04 10.83
CA PHE A 55 -14.23 11.01 11.29
C PHE A 55 -13.62 10.12 12.38
N ALA A 56 -12.32 10.27 12.66
CA ALA A 56 -11.61 9.37 13.58
C ALA A 56 -12.14 9.42 15.02
N ASP A 57 -12.61 10.59 15.46
CA ASP A 57 -13.14 10.77 16.83
C ASP A 57 -14.50 10.09 17.02
N GLY A 58 -15.31 9.99 15.95
CA GLY A 58 -16.63 9.38 15.97
C GLY A 58 -16.65 7.89 15.59
N SER A 59 -15.61 7.44 14.88
CA SER A 59 -15.48 6.05 14.43
C SER A 59 -14.13 5.44 14.81
N PRO A 60 -14.12 4.50 15.77
CA PRO A 60 -12.91 3.75 16.12
C PRO A 60 -12.30 2.98 14.94
N ALA A 61 -13.10 2.54 13.96
CA ALA A 61 -12.60 1.86 12.78
C ALA A 61 -11.86 2.83 11.84
N VAL A 62 -12.34 4.07 11.71
CA VAL A 62 -11.62 5.13 10.99
C VAL A 62 -10.33 5.50 11.73
N ALA A 63 -10.35 5.58 13.05
CA ALA A 63 -9.14 5.83 13.85
C ALA A 63 -8.04 4.78 13.60
N VAL A 64 -8.42 3.49 13.53
CA VAL A 64 -7.48 2.40 13.18
C VAL A 64 -6.93 2.57 11.76
N PHE A 65 -7.78 2.89 10.78
CA PHE A 65 -7.34 3.15 9.41
C PHE A 65 -6.33 4.31 9.34
N CYS A 66 -6.61 5.43 10.02
CA CYS A 66 -5.69 6.56 10.13
C CYS A 66 -4.36 6.18 10.80
N ALA A 67 -4.39 5.32 11.81
CA ALA A 67 -3.17 4.85 12.47
C ALA A 67 -2.30 4.01 11.51
N LEU A 68 -2.90 3.14 10.70
CA LEU A 68 -2.19 2.34 9.70
C LEU A 68 -1.53 3.23 8.62
N LEU A 69 -2.21 4.28 8.17
CA LEU A 69 -1.66 5.25 7.22
C LEU A 69 -0.46 6.02 7.80
N ARG A 70 -0.51 6.41 9.08
CA ARG A 70 0.62 7.06 9.75
C ARG A 70 1.79 6.09 9.87
N GLN A 71 1.53 4.88 10.35
CA GLN A 71 2.56 3.84 10.51
C GLN A 71 3.27 3.52 9.18
N SER A 72 2.52 3.46 8.08
CA SER A 72 3.08 3.17 6.76
C SER A 72 3.84 4.33 6.13
N LEU A 73 3.57 5.58 6.55
CA LEU A 73 4.34 6.76 6.20
C LEU A 73 5.63 6.87 7.03
N ASP A 74 5.57 6.49 8.31
CA ASP A 74 6.69 6.54 9.24
C ASP A 74 7.71 5.41 9.01
N THR A 75 7.27 4.29 8.43
CA THR A 75 8.16 3.19 8.03
C THR A 75 8.59 3.43 6.59
N PRO A 76 9.86 3.80 6.31
CA PRO A 76 10.30 3.93 4.93
C PRO A 76 10.13 2.56 4.25
N LEU A 77 9.19 2.48 3.29
CA LEU A 77 9.12 1.39 2.33
C LEU A 77 10.46 1.37 1.63
N GLN A 78 11.38 0.52 2.08
CA GLN A 78 12.67 0.38 1.42
C GLN A 78 12.37 0.08 -0.06
N PRO A 79 12.90 0.89 -0.98
CA PRO A 79 12.77 0.58 -2.39
C PRO A 79 13.34 -0.80 -2.60
N MET A 80 12.50 -1.75 -3.02
CA MET A 80 12.98 -3.02 -3.50
C MET A 80 13.75 -2.70 -4.79
N THR A 81 15.08 -2.66 -4.70
CA THR A 81 15.95 -2.43 -5.85
C THR A 81 15.75 -3.58 -6.85
N LEU A 82 14.87 -3.38 -7.82
CA LEU A 82 14.70 -4.24 -8.98
C LEU A 82 15.74 -3.87 -10.04
N ALA A 83 17.01 -3.85 -9.67
CA ALA A 83 18.07 -3.79 -10.67
C ALA A 83 18.00 -5.10 -11.47
N PRO A 84 17.73 -5.07 -12.78
CA PRO A 84 17.83 -6.28 -13.59
C PRO A 84 19.27 -6.80 -13.49
N PRO A 85 19.48 -8.14 -13.40
CA PRO A 85 20.82 -8.68 -13.40
C PRO A 85 21.56 -8.15 -14.64
N PRO A 86 22.85 -7.77 -14.50
CA PRO A 86 23.60 -7.21 -15.61
C PRO A 86 23.53 -8.17 -16.79
N ARG A 87 23.22 -7.64 -17.99
CA ARG A 87 23.15 -8.44 -19.22
C ARG A 87 24.50 -9.12 -19.43
N VAL A 88 24.61 -10.39 -19.06
CA VAL A 88 25.74 -11.22 -19.43
C VAL A 88 25.60 -11.50 -20.93
N ARG A 89 26.34 -10.74 -21.75
CA ARG A 89 26.57 -11.11 -23.15
C ARG A 89 27.42 -12.37 -23.13
N ARG A 90 26.79 -13.53 -23.08
CA ARG A 90 27.45 -14.79 -23.39
C ARG A 90 27.77 -14.72 -24.88
N GLY A 91 28.98 -14.27 -25.20
CA GLY A 91 29.48 -14.21 -26.57
C GLY A 91 29.31 -15.58 -27.22
N GLY A 92 28.33 -15.68 -28.11
CA GLY A 92 28.13 -16.85 -28.93
C GLY A 92 29.29 -17.01 -29.91
N ALA A 93 29.57 -18.27 -30.24
CA ALA A 93 30.35 -18.70 -31.39
C ALA A 93 31.89 -18.58 -31.31
N ARG A 94 32.54 -19.43 -30.51
CA ARG A 94 33.88 -19.95 -30.85
C ARG A 94 34.17 -21.32 -30.22
N THR A 95 33.34 -22.31 -30.54
CA THR A 95 33.74 -23.72 -30.42
C THR A 95 33.10 -24.55 -31.53
N ARG A 96 33.38 -24.15 -32.78
CA ARG A 96 33.36 -25.06 -33.93
C ARG A 96 34.79 -25.17 -34.42
N ARG A 97 35.23 -26.43 -34.62
CA ARG A 97 36.55 -26.91 -35.10
C ARG A 97 37.56 -27.20 -33.98
N LEU A 98 37.60 -28.47 -33.57
CA LEU A 98 38.76 -29.35 -33.73
C LEU A 98 38.46 -30.69 -33.06
N MET A 99 38.00 -31.65 -33.86
CA MET A 99 38.24 -33.08 -33.66
C MET A 99 38.07 -33.72 -35.04
N SER A 100 39.19 -33.76 -35.76
CA SER A 100 39.49 -34.72 -36.82
C SER A 100 40.38 -35.78 -36.19
#